data_AF-A0A954XZA8-F1
#
_entry.id   AF-A0A954XZA8-F1
#
_cell.length_a   1.000
_cell.length_b   1.000
_cell.length_c   1.000
_cell.angle_alpha   90.00
_cell.angle_beta   90.00
_cell.angle_gamma   90.00
#
_symmetry.space_group_name_H-M   'P 1'
#
loop_
_entity.id
_entity.type
_entity.pdbx_description
1 polymer ?
#
loop_
_entity_poly.entity_id
_entity_poly.type
_entity_poly.pdbx_seq_one_letter_code
_entity_poly.pdbx_strand_id
1 'polypeptide(L)'
;MLDEELTRIIIGCAYDVHNALGSGFLESVYEKALIIELRARGLSLQAQAPLDVIYRGESVGSFFADVIVEERVIVELKAIEELAIIHEVQLVNYLKATGIAIGLLINFGPTSVTVRRKYRDAPSPNSSS
;
A
#
# COMPACT_ATOMS: atom_id res chain seq x y z
N MET A 1 16.71 5.17 -1.79
CA MET A 1 17.35 4.70 -3.06
C MET A 1 16.75 3.42 -3.66
N LEU A 2 16.70 2.25 -3.00
CA LEU A 2 16.09 1.03 -3.59
C LEU A 2 14.56 0.98 -3.51
N ASP A 3 13.97 1.35 -2.38
CA ASP A 3 12.52 1.23 -2.20
C ASP A 3 11.74 2.40 -2.83
N GLU A 4 12.43 3.49 -3.18
CA GLU A 4 11.84 4.58 -3.97
C GLU A 4 11.51 4.14 -5.40
N GLU A 5 12.37 3.33 -6.01
CA GLU A 5 12.10 2.80 -7.34
C GLU A 5 10.95 1.80 -7.32
N LEU A 6 10.95 0.87 -6.35
CA LEU A 6 9.86 -0.09 -6.16
C LEU A 6 8.52 0.63 -5.97
N THR A 7 8.46 1.64 -5.09
CA THR A 7 7.22 2.40 -4.89
C THR A 7 6.81 3.20 -6.12
N ARG A 8 7.74 3.74 -6.92
CA ARG A 8 7.40 4.38 -8.21
C ARG A 8 6.77 3.38 -9.18
N ILE A 9 7.29 2.15 -9.27
CA ILE A 9 6.71 1.11 -10.12
C ILE A 9 5.29 0.78 -9.67
N ILE A 10 5.07 0.57 -8.37
CA ILE A 10 3.75 0.28 -7.80
C ILE A 10 2.75 1.41 -8.10
N ILE A 11 3.17 2.66 -7.89
CA ILE A 11 2.34 3.84 -8.16
C ILE A 11 2.00 3.94 -9.64
N GLY A 12 2.98 3.70 -10.53
CA GLY A 12 2.76 3.66 -11.97
C GLY A 12 1.69 2.63 -12.36
N CYS A 13 1.78 1.41 -11.79
CA CYS A 13 0.77 0.37 -12.01
C CYS A 13 -0.63 0.81 -11.55
N ALA A 14 -0.74 1.52 -10.43
CA ALA A 14 -2.03 2.05 -9.98
C ALA A 14 -2.61 3.09 -10.96
N TYR A 15 -1.78 3.97 -11.53
CA TYR A 15 -2.22 4.89 -12.57
C TYR A 15 -2.63 4.14 -13.84
N ASP A 16 -1.88 3.12 -14.27
CA ASP A 16 -2.22 2.29 -15.43
C ASP A 16 -3.60 1.64 -15.24
N VAL A 17 -3.88 1.10 -14.05
CA VAL A 17 -5.20 0.56 -13.68
C VAL A 17 -6.30 1.60 -13.75
N HIS A 18 -6.12 2.77 -13.12
CA HIS A 18 -7.16 3.82 -13.10
C HIS A 18 -7.43 4.39 -14.48
N ASN A 19 -6.39 4.55 -15.32
CA ASN A 19 -6.53 5.00 -16.70
C ASN A 19 -7.32 3.99 -17.54
N ALA A 20 -7.16 2.69 -17.27
CA ALA A 20 -7.85 1.63 -18.01
C ALA A 20 -9.31 1.42 -17.54
N LEU A 21 -9.56 1.45 -16.22
CA LEU A 21 -10.86 1.13 -15.64
C LEU A 21 -11.74 2.36 -15.36
N GLY A 22 -11.14 3.54 -15.19
CA GLY A 22 -11.82 4.72 -14.66
C GLY A 22 -12.15 4.57 -13.17
N SER A 23 -13.10 5.38 -12.69
CA SER A 23 -13.58 5.38 -11.30
C SER A 23 -14.94 4.69 -11.15
N GLY A 24 -15.32 4.34 -9.91
CA GLY A 24 -16.65 3.80 -9.57
C GLY A 24 -16.72 2.29 -9.28
N PHE A 25 -15.62 1.56 -9.42
CA PHE A 25 -15.55 0.15 -9.00
C PHE A 25 -15.27 -0.01 -7.50
N LEU A 26 -15.55 -1.20 -6.97
CA LEU A 26 -15.18 -1.59 -5.61
C LEU A 26 -13.66 -1.73 -5.45
N GLU A 27 -13.16 -1.54 -4.23
CA GLU A 27 -11.73 -1.71 -3.88
C GLU A 27 -11.16 -3.04 -4.36
N SER A 28 -11.91 -4.14 -4.18
CA SER A 28 -11.50 -5.49 -4.59
C SER A 28 -11.32 -5.68 -6.10
N VAL A 29 -11.93 -4.81 -6.93
CA VAL A 29 -11.70 -4.82 -8.39
C VAL A 29 -10.36 -4.17 -8.70
N TYR A 30 -10.07 -3.01 -8.08
CA TYR A 30 -8.78 -2.35 -8.25
C TYR A 30 -7.63 -3.18 -7.69
N GLU A 31 -7.83 -3.87 -6.57
CA GLU A 31 -6.83 -4.80 -6.02
C GLU A 31 -6.45 -5.87 -7.05
N LYS A 32 -7.45 -6.56 -7.62
CA LYS A 32 -7.22 -7.60 -8.63
C LYS A 32 -6.52 -7.04 -9.87
N ALA A 33 -6.92 -5.86 -10.33
CA ALA A 33 -6.29 -5.20 -11.47
C ALA A 33 -4.84 -4.81 -11.17
N LEU A 34 -4.57 -4.25 -9.98
CA LEU A 34 -3.22 -3.88 -9.56
C LEU A 34 -2.31 -5.10 -9.45
N ILE A 35 -2.82 -6.23 -8.92
CA ILE A 35 -2.08 -7.49 -8.86
C ILE A 35 -1.66 -7.97 -10.26
N ILE A 36 -2.52 -7.80 -11.27
CA ILE A 36 -2.21 -8.16 -12.66
C ILE A 36 -1.05 -7.31 -13.19
N GLU A 37 -1.13 -5.98 -13.02
CA GLU A 37 -0.06 -5.05 -13.45
C GLU A 37 1.27 -5.34 -12.75
N LEU A 38 1.24 -5.54 -11.42
CA LEU A 38 2.44 -5.82 -10.63
C LEU A 38 3.11 -7.14 -11.06
N ARG A 39 2.32 -8.19 -11.31
CA ARG A 39 2.83 -9.47 -11.84
C ARG A 39 3.39 -9.33 -13.25
N ALA A 40 2.76 -8.53 -14.10
CA ALA A 40 3.27 -8.25 -15.45
C ALA A 40 4.63 -7.52 -15.43
N ARG A 41 4.90 -6.75 -14.36
CA ARG A 41 6.22 -6.14 -14.09
C ARG A 41 7.23 -7.11 -13.43
N GLY A 42 6.85 -8.38 -13.21
CA GLY A 42 7.72 -9.40 -12.64
C GLY A 42 7.91 -9.30 -11.13
N LEU A 43 7.06 -8.56 -10.42
CA LEU A 43 7.16 -8.40 -8.97
C LEU A 43 6.52 -9.57 -8.22
N SER A 44 7.21 -10.02 -7.16
CA SER A 44 6.67 -10.92 -6.14
C SER A 44 5.69 -10.17 -5.25
N LEU A 45 4.54 -10.77 -4.97
CA LEU A 45 3.53 -10.18 -4.10
C LEU A 45 2.70 -11.23 -3.38
N GLN A 46 2.14 -10.81 -2.24
CA GLN A 46 1.14 -11.53 -1.48
C GLN A 46 -0.11 -10.65 -1.38
N ALA A 47 -1.27 -11.18 -1.78
CA ALA A 47 -2.53 -10.48 -1.67
C ALA A 47 -3.30 -10.96 -0.43
N GLN A 48 -4.05 -10.07 0.21
CA GLN A 48 -4.83 -10.37 1.42
C GLN A 48 -3.95 -11.09 2.47
N ALA A 49 -2.75 -10.56 2.68
CA ALA A 49 -1.74 -11.18 3.52
C ALA A 49 -2.09 -10.98 5.01
N PRO A 50 -2.26 -12.06 5.79
CA PRO A 50 -2.51 -11.93 7.22
C PRO A 50 -1.26 -11.41 7.93
N LEU A 51 -1.46 -10.40 8.76
CA LEU A 51 -0.45 -9.74 9.56
C LEU A 51 -0.92 -9.77 11.01
N ASP A 52 -0.21 -10.54 11.83
CA ASP A 52 -0.56 -10.68 13.24
C ASP A 52 -0.25 -9.40 14.00
N VAL A 53 -1.23 -8.94 14.77
CA VAL A 53 -1.09 -7.81 15.67
C VAL A 53 -0.72 -8.36 17.04
N ILE A 54 0.52 -8.09 17.46
CA ILE A 54 1.04 -8.54 18.75
C ILE A 54 0.93 -7.41 19.78
N TYR A 55 0.30 -7.70 20.91
CA TYR A 55 0.25 -6.81 22.07
C TYR A 55 0.80 -7.53 23.30
N ARG A 56 1.89 -7.01 23.86
CA ARG A 56 2.59 -7.58 25.04
C ARG A 56 3.00 -9.06 24.87
N GLY A 57 3.37 -9.44 23.65
CA GLY A 57 3.79 -10.82 23.33
C GLY A 57 2.64 -11.77 22.99
N GLU A 58 1.39 -11.31 23.08
CA GLU A 58 0.21 -12.10 22.75
C GLU A 58 -0.40 -11.62 21.42
N SER A 59 -0.87 -12.54 20.58
CA SER A 59 -1.64 -12.19 19.39
C SER A 59 -3.03 -11.69 19.80
N VAL A 60 -3.40 -10.49 19.36
CA VAL A 60 -4.72 -9.88 19.64
C VAL A 60 -5.61 -9.80 18.42
N GLY A 61 -5.21 -10.44 17.33
CA GLY A 61 -5.94 -10.51 16.07
C GLY A 61 -5.02 -10.35 14.87
N SER A 62 -5.58 -10.54 13.69
CA SER A 62 -4.86 -10.38 12.42
C SER A 62 -5.52 -9.26 11.62
N PHE A 63 -4.67 -8.41 11.05
CA PHE A 63 -5.04 -7.49 9.99
C PHE A 63 -4.69 -8.15 8.64
N PHE A 64 -5.43 -7.82 7.58
CA PHE A 64 -5.14 -8.32 6.23
C PHE A 64 -4.73 -7.15 5.36
N ALA A 65 -3.44 -7.10 5.00
CA ALA A 65 -2.97 -6.11 4.03
C ALA A 65 -3.50 -6.47 2.64
N ASP A 66 -3.96 -5.47 1.87
CA ASP A 66 -4.48 -5.73 0.54
C ASP A 66 -3.40 -6.37 -0.34
N VAL A 67 -2.21 -5.76 -0.38
CA VAL A 67 -1.05 -6.33 -1.07
C VAL A 67 0.26 -6.04 -0.31
N ILE A 68 1.11 -7.05 -0.16
CA ILE A 68 2.51 -6.90 0.23
C ILE A 68 3.37 -7.20 -1.00
N VAL A 69 4.20 -6.24 -1.41
CA VAL A 69 5.05 -6.34 -2.60
C VAL A 69 6.50 -6.53 -2.17
N GLU A 70 7.16 -7.54 -2.72
CA GLU A 70 8.58 -7.87 -2.49
C GLU A 70 8.96 -7.97 -1.00
N GLU A 71 8.00 -8.34 -0.14
CA GLU A 71 8.14 -8.37 1.33
C GLU A 71 8.63 -7.04 1.96
N ARG A 72 8.52 -5.93 1.21
CA ARG A 72 9.15 -4.64 1.55
C ARG A 72 8.17 -3.47 1.58
N VAL A 73 7.07 -3.55 0.85
CA VAL A 73 6.08 -2.47 0.76
C VAL A 73 4.69 -3.02 1.03
N ILE A 74 4.01 -2.45 2.03
CA ILE A 74 2.56 -2.66 2.23
C ILE A 74 1.81 -1.70 1.31
N VAL A 75 0.82 -2.19 0.59
CA VAL A 75 -0.09 -1.40 -0.24
C VAL A 75 -1.50 -1.57 0.30
N GLU A 76 -2.12 -0.45 0.65
CA GLU A 76 -3.51 -0.35 1.11
C GLU A 76 -4.30 0.43 0.09
N LEU A 77 -5.44 -0.12 -0.34
CA LEU A 77 -6.26 0.43 -1.39
C LEU A 77 -7.52 1.07 -0.83
N LYS A 78 -7.91 2.17 -1.46
CA LYS A 78 -9.18 2.84 -1.22
C LYS A 78 -9.86 3.15 -2.55
N ALA A 79 -11.18 3.19 -2.56
CA ALA A 79 -11.99 3.64 -3.70
C ALA A 79 -13.06 4.62 -3.21
N ILE A 80 -12.60 5.74 -2.65
CA ILE A 80 -13.43 6.74 -1.97
C ILE A 80 -13.18 8.13 -2.55
N GLU A 81 -14.03 9.09 -2.17
CA GLU A 81 -13.90 10.48 -2.63
C GLU A 81 -12.58 11.12 -2.18
N GLU A 82 -12.25 11.02 -0.89
CA GLU A 82 -11.01 11.56 -0.33
C GLU A 82 -10.45 10.70 0.81
N LEU A 83 -9.11 10.66 0.89
CA LEU A 83 -8.41 10.02 2.00
C LEU A 83 -8.47 10.89 3.27
N ALA A 84 -9.01 10.33 4.35
CA ALA A 84 -8.91 10.90 5.69
C ALA A 84 -7.62 10.49 6.43
N ILE A 85 -7.21 11.32 7.41
CA ILE A 85 -6.03 11.08 8.27
C ILE A 85 -6.09 9.72 8.97
N ILE A 86 -7.29 9.22 9.31
CA ILE A 86 -7.44 7.94 10.00
C ILE A 86 -6.90 6.76 9.17
N HIS A 87 -7.03 6.80 7.85
CA HIS A 87 -6.49 5.77 6.95
C HIS A 87 -4.95 5.78 6.98
N GLU A 88 -4.35 6.97 7.04
CA GLU A 88 -2.90 7.13 7.16
C GLU A 88 -2.37 6.61 8.50
N VAL A 89 -3.08 6.91 9.60
CA VAL A 89 -2.74 6.45 10.95
C VAL A 89 -2.81 4.92 11.05
N GLN A 90 -3.86 4.33 10.45
CA GLN A 90 -4.03 2.88 10.39
C GLN A 90 -2.83 2.21 9.70
N LEU A 91 -2.45 2.69 8.51
CA LEU A 91 -1.29 2.17 7.78
C LEU A 91 0.01 2.27 8.61
N VAL A 92 0.25 3.40 9.27
CA VAL A 92 1.45 3.57 10.12
C VAL A 92 1.47 2.58 11.29
N ASN A 93 0.32 2.30 11.90
CA ASN A 93 0.25 1.30 12.97
C ASN A 93 0.62 -0.10 12.47
N TYR A 94 0.20 -0.48 11.26
CA TYR A 94 0.58 -1.76 10.66
C TYR A 94 2.05 -1.84 10.28
N LEU A 95 2.63 -0.77 9.74
CA LEU A 95 4.07 -0.72 9.50
C LEU A 95 4.87 -0.96 10.79
N LYS A 96 4.43 -0.37 11.91
CA LYS A 96 5.06 -0.58 13.22
C LYS A 96 4.88 -2.00 13.75
N ALA A 97 3.69 -2.57 13.62
CA ALA A 97 3.39 -3.93 14.10
C ALA A 97 4.14 -5.01 13.32
N THR A 98 4.31 -4.82 12.01
CA THR A 98 4.91 -5.81 11.11
C THR A 98 6.42 -5.67 10.94
N GLY A 99 6.96 -4.48 11.23
CA GLY A 99 8.34 -4.18 10.90
C GLY A 99 8.57 -3.97 9.39
N ILE A 100 7.55 -3.79 8.56
CA ILE A 100 7.75 -3.36 7.17
C ILE A 100 8.02 -1.85 7.14
N ALA A 101 9.01 -1.42 6.35
CA ALA A 101 9.52 -0.05 6.39
C ALA A 101 8.61 0.98 5.70
N ILE A 102 7.95 0.60 4.60
CA ILE A 102 7.23 1.53 3.73
C ILE A 102 5.81 1.04 3.48
N GLY A 103 4.87 1.98 3.53
CA GLY A 103 3.47 1.78 3.18
C GLY A 103 3.02 2.77 2.10
N LEU A 104 2.19 2.29 1.17
CA LEU A 104 1.49 3.10 0.20
C LEU A 104 -0.01 3.00 0.43
N LEU A 105 -0.64 4.11 0.80
CA LEU A 105 -2.09 4.23 0.79
C LEU A 105 -2.50 4.85 -0.55
N ILE A 106 -3.16 4.04 -1.39
CA ILE A 106 -3.54 4.40 -2.76
C ILE A 106 -5.05 4.52 -2.83
N ASN A 107 -5.55 5.69 -3.18
CA ASN A 107 -6.96 5.91 -3.44
C ASN A 107 -7.23 6.00 -4.94
N PHE A 108 -8.06 5.10 -5.45
CA PHE A 108 -8.67 5.15 -6.78
C PHE A 108 -9.86 6.11 -6.75
N GLY A 109 -9.54 7.41 -6.65
CA GLY A 109 -10.53 8.47 -6.49
C GLY A 109 -11.35 8.76 -7.75
N PRO A 110 -12.34 9.66 -7.66
CA PRO A 110 -13.28 9.94 -8.73
C PRO A 110 -12.61 10.48 -9.99
N THR A 111 -11.55 11.28 -9.84
CA THR A 111 -10.86 11.98 -10.94
C THR A 111 -9.48 11.39 -11.25
N SER A 112 -8.75 10.90 -10.25
CA SER A 112 -7.40 10.35 -10.41
C SER A 112 -7.00 9.48 -9.22
N VAL A 113 -5.88 8.77 -9.39
CA VAL A 113 -5.18 8.11 -8.28
C VAL A 113 -4.54 9.16 -7.38
N THR A 114 -4.80 9.04 -6.07
CA THR A 114 -4.08 9.80 -5.02
C THR A 114 -3.27 8.84 -4.17
N VAL A 115 -2.02 9.20 -3.86
CA VAL A 115 -1.11 8.34 -3.09
C VAL A 115 -0.58 9.06 -1.86
N ARG A 116 -0.65 8.42 -0.69
CA ARG A 116 0.04 8.82 0.53
C ARG A 116 1.10 7.78 0.86
N ARG A 117 2.38 8.15 0.78
CA ARG A 117 3.50 7.31 1.22
C ARG A 117 3.73 7.50 2.71
N LYS A 118 3.89 6.40 3.43
CA LYS A 118 4.21 6.37 4.87
C LYS A 118 5.43 5.52 5.14
N TYR A 119 6.12 5.87 6.20
CA TYR A 119 7.30 5.18 6.68
C TYR A 119 7.03 4.73 8.12
N ARG A 120 7.52 3.54 8.48
CA ARG A 120 7.44 2.98 9.83
C ARG A 120 8.09 3.92 10.85
N ASP A 121 9.31 4.33 10.52
CA ASP A 121 10.14 5.26 11.25
C ASP A 121 10.18 6.57 10.48
N ALA A 122 10.17 7.71 11.16
CA ALA A 122 10.29 8.99 10.49
C ALA A 122 11.60 9.02 9.70
N PRO A 123 11.60 9.43 8.40
CA PRO A 123 12.84 9.54 7.65
C PRO A 123 13.77 10.52 8.38
N SER A 124 14.97 10.06 8.69
CA SER A 124 15.99 10.95 9.27
C SER A 124 16.24 12.11 8.31
N PRO A 125 16.28 13.37 8.77
CA PRO A 125 16.40 14.55 7.89
C PRO A 125 17.69 14.61 7.05
N ASN A 126 18.60 13.64 7.17
CA ASN A 126 19.93 13.62 6.57
C ASN A 126 20.16 12.43 5.61
N SER A 127 19.22 12.12 4.71
CA SER A 127 19.44 11.11 3.65
C SER A 127 19.07 11.60 2.26
N SER A 128 19.40 12.86 1.99
CA SER A 128 19.58 13.38 0.63
C SER A 128 21.07 13.63 0.44
N SER A 129 21.76 12.70 -0.21
CA SER A 129 23.10 12.88 -0.77
C SER A 129 23.10 12.27 -2.16
#